data_AF-A0A4S8K445-F1
#
_entry.id   AF-A0A4S8K445-F1
#
_cell.length_a   1.000
_cell.length_b   1.000
_cell.length_c   1.000
_cell.angle_alpha   90.00
_cell.angle_beta   90.00
_cell.angle_gamma   90.00
#
_symmetry.space_group_name_H-M   'P 1'
#
loop_
_entity.id
_entity.type
_entity.pdbx_description
1 polymer ?
#
loop_
_entity_poly.entity_id
_entity_poly.type
_entity_poly.pdbx_seq_one_letter_code
_entity_poly.pdbx_strand_id
1 'polypeptide(L)'
;MIKFTIGLHAKEDDFLKDCRTSRCGGITVRYPFRLKPSPPYRGVQGLELSCSGGDAILSLPPLGLCTVISIDYYYGEIRIKLGESWSPCPLQKLSSIDLTSSPFYEAFLQALSFVNCSRKFTPDPAWITGPIPCLGNGSHYVYAADSSEPMGDLSLFAW
;
A
#
# COMPACT_ATOMS: atom_id res chain seq x y z
N MET A 1 -4.22 -3.28 -6.09
CA MET A 1 -4.66 -2.36 -5.02
C MET A 1 -3.69 -2.55 -3.86
N ILE A 2 -3.26 -1.47 -3.21
CA ILE A 2 -2.30 -1.53 -2.10
C ILE A 2 -2.93 -0.88 -0.87
N LYS A 3 -2.71 -1.49 0.28
CA LYS A 3 -3.12 -0.98 1.59
C LYS A 3 -1.89 -0.52 2.35
N PHE A 4 -1.97 0.68 2.92
CA PHE A 4 -0.96 1.22 3.83
C PHE A 4 -1.59 1.50 5.19
N THR A 5 -0.86 1.21 6.25
CA THR A 5 -1.19 1.63 7.62
C THR A 5 -0.39 2.86 7.99
N ILE A 6 -1.04 3.80 8.68
CA ILE A 6 -0.46 5.11 9.01
C ILE A 6 0.13 5.05 10.42
N GLY A 7 1.39 5.44 10.54
CA GLY A 7 2.16 5.40 11.78
C GLY A 7 2.25 6.80 12.34
N LEU A 8 1.17 7.26 12.97
CA LEU A 8 1.14 8.60 13.54
C LEU A 8 1.96 8.62 14.83
N HIS A 9 3.21 9.11 14.78
CA HIS A 9 3.87 9.71 15.94
C HIS A 9 3.32 11.13 16.17
N ALA A 10 2.00 11.26 16.34
CA ALA A 10 1.39 12.55 16.62
C ALA A 10 1.43 12.81 18.13
N LYS A 11 2.02 13.94 18.54
CA LYS A 11 1.88 14.43 19.91
C LYS A 11 0.39 14.73 20.15
N GLU A 12 -0.15 14.27 21.28
CA GLU A 12 -1.58 14.32 21.64
C GLU A 12 -2.24 15.70 21.50
N ASP A 13 -1.47 16.80 21.51
CA ASP A 13 -1.97 18.18 21.39
C ASP A 13 -2.47 18.59 19.98
N ASP A 14 -2.17 17.84 18.91
CA ASP A 14 -2.61 18.17 17.54
C ASP A 14 -3.97 17.55 17.14
N PHE A 15 -4.52 16.66 17.96
CA PHE A 15 -5.78 15.94 17.65
C PHE A 15 -7.04 16.82 17.68
N LEU A 16 -6.99 18.01 18.29
CA LEU A 16 -8.18 18.85 18.56
C LEU A 16 -8.29 20.09 17.67
N LYS A 17 -7.42 20.28 16.67
CA LYS A 17 -7.49 21.45 15.80
C LYS A 17 -8.26 21.14 14.52
N ASP A 18 -9.57 21.41 14.62
CA ASP A 18 -10.54 21.52 13.51
C ASP A 18 -10.96 20.18 12.88
N CYS A 19 -12.04 19.58 13.41
CA CYS A 19 -12.70 18.36 12.91
C CYS A 19 -13.44 18.55 11.57
N ARG A 20 -13.06 19.53 10.75
CA ARG A 20 -13.81 19.88 9.55
C ARG A 20 -13.58 18.83 8.46
N THR A 21 -14.60 18.00 8.25
CA THR A 21 -14.62 17.01 7.18
C THR A 21 -14.73 17.69 5.82
N SER A 22 -13.97 17.22 4.84
CA SER A 22 -14.08 17.59 3.44
C SER A 22 -14.44 16.36 2.59
N ARG A 23 -14.87 16.56 1.35
CA ARG A 23 -15.18 15.45 0.43
C ARG A 23 -14.53 15.65 -0.92
N CYS A 24 -14.07 14.55 -1.51
CA CYS A 24 -13.42 14.50 -2.82
C CYS A 24 -13.68 13.14 -3.47
N GLY A 25 -14.35 13.10 -4.63
CA GLY A 25 -14.60 11.84 -5.32
C GLY A 25 -15.32 10.77 -4.50
N GLY A 26 -16.25 11.19 -3.64
CA GLY A 26 -16.92 10.29 -2.71
C GLY A 26 -16.08 9.90 -1.47
N ILE A 27 -14.78 10.23 -1.43
CA ILE A 27 -13.93 10.03 -0.26
C ILE A 27 -14.16 11.16 0.74
N THR A 28 -14.49 10.78 1.97
CA THR A 28 -14.52 11.73 3.10
C THR A 28 -13.11 11.88 3.65
N VAL A 29 -12.61 13.11 3.65
CA VAL A 29 -11.27 13.49 4.09
C VAL A 29 -11.37 14.24 5.42
N ARG A 30 -10.63 13.76 6.43
CA ARG A 30 -10.50 14.36 7.77
C ARG A 30 -9.11 14.06 8.31
N TYR A 31 -8.75 14.70 9.42
CA TYR A 31 -7.49 14.44 10.12
C TYR A 31 -7.25 12.93 10.28
N PRO A 32 -6.03 12.43 9.99
CA PRO A 32 -4.80 13.19 9.72
C PRO A 32 -4.62 13.64 8.26
N PHE A 33 -5.51 13.22 7.35
CA PHE A 33 -5.47 13.59 5.94
C PHE A 33 -6.00 15.00 5.70
N ARG A 34 -5.44 15.68 4.70
CA ARG A 34 -5.89 17.02 4.30
C ARG A 34 -5.96 17.18 2.79
N LEU A 35 -6.95 17.91 2.29
CA LEU A 35 -7.03 18.28 0.86
C LEU A 35 -6.16 19.49 0.58
N LYS A 36 -5.38 19.51 -0.50
CA LYS A 36 -4.74 20.74 -1.00
C LYS A 36 -5.81 21.64 -1.67
N PRO A 37 -5.77 22.97 -1.46
CA PRO A 37 -4.75 23.77 -0.78
C PRO A 37 -5.08 24.12 0.70
N SER A 38 -5.45 23.15 1.53
CA SER A 38 -5.64 23.41 2.96
C SER A 38 -4.32 23.87 3.63
N PRO A 39 -4.40 24.64 4.73
CA PRO A 39 -3.23 25.00 5.54
C PRO A 39 -2.54 23.78 6.14
N PRO A 40 -1.23 23.85 6.45
CA PRO A 40 -0.48 22.74 7.04
C PRO A 40 -1.05 22.24 8.36
N TYR A 41 -1.56 23.14 9.22
CA TYR A 41 -2.11 22.79 10.53
C TYR A 41 -3.41 21.95 10.50
N ARG A 42 -4.01 21.73 9.31
CA ARG A 42 -5.24 20.91 9.15
C ARG A 42 -4.97 19.44 8.84
N GLY A 43 -3.73 18.99 8.91
CA GLY A 43 -3.38 17.59 8.76
C GLY A 43 -1.89 17.36 8.89
N VAL A 44 -1.47 16.13 8.66
CA VAL A 44 -0.07 15.73 8.79
C VAL A 44 0.66 15.92 7.46
N GLN A 45 1.90 16.37 7.54
CA GLN A 45 2.78 16.48 6.37
C GLN A 45 3.00 15.10 5.75
N GLY A 46 2.85 14.97 4.42
CA GLY A 46 2.95 13.69 3.72
C GLY A 46 1.63 12.91 3.62
N LEU A 47 0.55 13.37 4.28
CA LEU A 47 -0.82 12.84 4.14
C LEU A 47 -1.73 13.80 3.35
N GLU A 48 -1.14 14.55 2.42
CA GLU A 48 -1.91 15.44 1.56
C GLU A 48 -2.55 14.73 0.37
N LEU A 49 -3.82 15.03 0.17
CA LEU A 49 -4.60 14.58 -0.97
C LEU A 49 -4.90 15.77 -1.89
N SER A 50 -4.96 15.54 -3.20
CA SER A 50 -5.51 16.48 -4.18
C SER A 50 -6.78 15.92 -4.81
N CYS A 51 -7.61 16.80 -5.35
CA CYS A 51 -8.77 16.39 -6.14
C CYS A 51 -8.49 16.65 -7.61
N SER A 52 -8.59 15.62 -8.45
CA SER A 52 -8.39 15.74 -9.89
C SER A 52 -9.39 14.88 -10.63
N GLY A 53 -10.12 15.45 -11.59
CA GLY A 53 -11.06 14.68 -12.42
C GLY A 53 -12.20 13.98 -11.66
N GLY A 54 -12.48 14.42 -10.43
CA GLY A 54 -13.44 13.75 -9.55
C GLY A 54 -12.83 12.63 -8.69
N ASP A 55 -11.54 12.38 -8.76
CA ASP A 55 -10.83 11.41 -7.92
C ASP A 55 -9.99 12.09 -6.83
N ALA A 56 -9.86 11.42 -5.68
CA ALA A 56 -8.90 11.79 -4.65
C ALA A 56 -7.53 11.16 -4.99
N ILE A 57 -6.49 11.98 -5.05
CA ILE A 57 -5.15 11.58 -5.46
C ILE A 57 -4.17 11.78 -4.29
N LEU A 58 -3.45 10.73 -3.95
CA LEU A 58 -2.35 10.75 -2.99
C LEU A 58 -1.03 10.82 -3.76
N SER A 59 -0.17 11.76 -3.37
CA SER A 59 1.18 11.89 -3.94
C SER A 59 2.20 11.30 -2.98
N LEU A 60 2.80 10.18 -3.35
CA LEU A 60 3.86 9.53 -2.57
C LEU A 60 5.16 9.57 -3.37
N PRO A 61 6.25 10.17 -2.89
CA PRO A 61 7.51 10.24 -3.64
C PRO A 61 7.97 8.90 -4.25
N PRO A 62 7.94 7.75 -3.54
CA PRO A 62 8.36 6.49 -4.14
C PRO A 62 7.33 5.85 -5.10
N LEU A 63 6.04 6.19 -4.98
CA LEU A 63 4.95 5.61 -5.80
C LEU A 63 4.45 6.52 -6.92
N GLY A 64 4.77 7.81 -6.86
CA GLY A 64 4.17 8.85 -7.68
C GLY A 64 2.72 9.15 -7.26
N LEU A 65 1.91 9.50 -8.26
CA LEU A 65 0.48 9.81 -8.08
C LEU A 65 -0.35 8.54 -8.03
N CYS A 66 -1.12 8.38 -6.96
CA CYS A 66 -1.95 7.21 -6.73
C CYS A 66 -3.40 7.63 -6.49
N THR A 67 -4.35 6.93 -7.09
CA THR A 67 -5.78 7.17 -6.85
C THR A 67 -6.19 6.52 -5.53
N VAL A 68 -6.82 7.29 -4.65
CA VAL A 68 -7.36 6.80 -3.38
C VAL A 68 -8.69 6.12 -3.65
N ILE A 69 -8.81 4.88 -3.17
CA ILE A 69 -10.02 4.07 -3.31
C ILE A 69 -10.88 4.18 -2.05
N SER A 70 -10.24 4.13 -0.87
CA SER A 70 -10.92 4.27 0.42
C SER A 70 -9.94 4.66 1.52
N ILE A 71 -10.47 5.27 2.57
CA ILE A 71 -9.75 5.57 3.80
C ILE A 71 -10.55 4.95 4.95
N ASP A 72 -9.92 4.03 5.68
CA ASP A 72 -10.46 3.48 6.91
C ASP A 72 -9.86 4.21 8.10
N TYR A 73 -10.67 5.01 8.77
CA TYR A 73 -10.22 5.81 9.90
C TYR A 73 -10.21 5.03 11.22
N TYR A 74 -10.92 3.89 11.28
CA TYR A 74 -10.93 3.08 12.49
C TYR A 74 -9.59 2.33 12.63
N TYR A 75 -9.08 1.78 11.53
CA TYR A 75 -7.79 1.10 11.50
C TYR A 75 -6.61 1.99 11.09
N GLY A 76 -6.87 3.24 10.68
CA GLY A 76 -5.82 4.15 10.20
C GLY A 76 -5.20 3.68 8.88
N GLU A 77 -6.03 3.20 7.96
CA GLU A 77 -5.59 2.58 6.71
C GLU A 77 -6.04 3.37 5.49
N ILE A 78 -5.20 3.37 4.45
CA ILE A 78 -5.56 3.90 3.14
C ILE A 78 -5.37 2.85 2.05
N ARG A 79 -6.36 2.73 1.17
CA ARG A 79 -6.33 1.83 0.01
C ARG A 79 -6.15 2.66 -1.24
N ILE A 80 -5.13 2.34 -2.03
CA ILE A 80 -4.80 3.06 -3.26
C ILE A 80 -4.71 2.15 -4.48
N LYS A 81 -4.92 2.77 -5.64
CA LYS A 81 -4.63 2.23 -6.97
C LYS A 81 -3.38 2.93 -7.50
N LEU A 82 -2.37 2.15 -7.89
CA LEU A 82 -1.20 2.68 -8.59
C LEU A 82 -1.58 3.17 -9.98
N GLY A 83 -0.90 4.22 -10.45
CA GLY A 83 -1.04 4.73 -11.81
C GLY A 83 -0.49 3.76 -12.87
N GLU A 84 -0.79 4.05 -14.14
CA GLU A 84 -0.45 3.20 -15.29
C GLU A 84 1.05 2.95 -15.48
N SER A 85 1.91 3.86 -15.01
CA SER A 85 3.38 3.70 -15.03
C SER A 85 3.89 2.51 -14.20
N TRP A 86 3.02 1.87 -13.42
CA TRP A 86 3.34 0.68 -12.63
C TRP A 86 2.95 -0.63 -13.33
N SER A 87 2.37 -0.56 -14.52
CA SER A 87 2.17 -1.72 -15.41
C SER A 87 3.49 -2.13 -16.09
N PRO A 88 3.74 -3.42 -16.37
CA PRO A 88 2.83 -4.57 -16.21
C PRO A 88 2.93 -5.30 -14.87
N CYS A 89 4.00 -5.12 -14.08
CA CYS A 89 4.24 -5.91 -12.87
C CYS A 89 4.68 -5.07 -11.66
N PRO A 90 3.73 -4.43 -10.96
CA PRO A 90 4.03 -3.49 -9.88
C PRO A 90 4.64 -4.16 -8.64
N LEU A 91 4.35 -5.44 -8.41
CA LEU A 91 4.64 -6.16 -7.17
C LEU A 91 6.14 -6.21 -6.84
N GLN A 92 7.00 -6.49 -7.82
CA GLN A 92 8.44 -6.55 -7.60
C GLN A 92 9.04 -5.17 -7.30
N LYS A 93 8.52 -4.12 -7.95
CA LYS A 93 8.97 -2.75 -7.69
C LYS A 93 8.53 -2.29 -6.31
N LEU A 94 7.38 -2.77 -5.81
CA LEU A 94 6.85 -2.42 -4.50
C LEU A 94 7.65 -3.04 -3.34
N SER A 95 8.21 -4.24 -3.49
CA SER A 95 9.03 -4.85 -2.42
C SER A 95 10.34 -4.09 -2.16
N SER A 96 10.82 -3.30 -3.12
CA SER A 96 12.05 -2.51 -2.96
C SER A 96 11.80 -1.08 -2.50
N ILE A 97 10.56 -0.72 -2.15
CA ILE A 97 10.22 0.66 -1.83
C ILE A 97 10.48 0.97 -0.37
N ASP A 98 11.30 1.99 -0.18
CA ASP A 98 11.55 2.60 1.11
C ASP A 98 10.48 3.65 1.43
N LEU A 99 9.74 3.42 2.51
CA LEU A 99 8.71 4.32 3.05
C LEU A 99 9.11 4.93 4.39
N THR A 100 10.35 4.71 4.84
CA THR A 100 10.84 5.18 6.16
C THR A 100 10.78 6.70 6.31
N SER A 101 10.86 7.44 5.21
CA SER A 101 10.72 8.91 5.16
C SER A 101 9.27 9.41 5.06
N SER A 102 8.29 8.49 5.05
CA SER A 102 6.87 8.80 4.93
C SER A 102 6.11 8.43 6.21
N PRO A 103 4.92 9.02 6.46
CA PRO A 103 4.07 8.67 7.60
C PRO A 103 3.43 7.26 7.48
N PHE A 104 3.76 6.49 6.45
CA PHE A 104 3.28 5.13 6.23
C PHE A 104 4.35 4.15 6.72
N TYR A 105 4.04 3.36 7.76
CA TYR A 105 5.01 2.44 8.37
C TYR A 105 4.85 1.00 7.89
N GLU A 106 3.67 0.64 7.36
CA GLU A 106 3.39 -0.74 6.99
C GLU A 106 2.65 -0.76 5.66
N ALA A 107 3.38 -1.11 4.61
CA ALA A 107 2.77 -1.66 3.42
C ALA A 107 2.67 -3.17 3.65
N PHE A 108 1.51 -3.79 3.45
CA PHE A 108 1.38 -5.26 3.48
C PHE A 108 2.42 -5.97 2.57
N LEU A 109 3.00 -5.23 1.63
CA LEU A 109 4.05 -5.67 0.72
C LEU A 109 5.45 -5.82 1.36
N GLN A 110 5.74 -5.15 2.48
CA GLN A 110 7.02 -5.33 3.20
C GLN A 110 7.10 -6.66 3.93
N ALA A 111 5.95 -7.30 4.19
CA ALA A 111 5.88 -8.64 4.73
C ALA A 111 5.83 -9.73 3.63
N LEU A 112 6.06 -9.43 2.35
CA LEU A 112 5.98 -10.41 1.27
C LEU A 112 7.36 -10.80 0.74
N SER A 113 7.68 -12.09 0.81
CA SER A 113 8.85 -12.69 0.16
C SER A 113 8.46 -13.29 -1.20
N PHE A 114 9.24 -13.01 -2.24
CA PHE A 114 9.05 -13.64 -3.55
C PHE A 114 9.89 -14.91 -3.68
N VAL A 115 9.24 -16.02 -4.01
CA VAL A 115 9.86 -17.34 -4.17
C VAL A 115 9.77 -17.76 -5.62
N ASN A 116 10.90 -18.16 -6.20
CA ASN A 116 10.98 -18.60 -7.59
C ASN A 116 11.07 -20.14 -7.65
N CYS A 117 10.12 -20.76 -8.36
CA CYS A 117 10.00 -22.21 -8.48
C CYS A 117 10.08 -22.65 -9.95
N SER A 118 10.77 -23.75 -10.21
CA SER A 118 10.85 -24.36 -11.55
C SER A 118 9.57 -25.08 -11.96
N ARG A 119 8.73 -25.47 -10.98
CA ARG A 119 7.45 -26.14 -11.20
C ARG A 119 6.30 -25.32 -10.66
N LYS A 120 5.15 -25.44 -11.33
CA LYS A 120 3.91 -24.86 -10.85
C LYS A 120 3.33 -25.76 -9.76
N PHE A 121 2.93 -25.19 -8.64
CA PHE A 121 2.17 -25.87 -7.60
C PHE A 121 0.91 -25.07 -7.30
N THR A 122 -0.06 -25.73 -6.68
CA THR A 122 -1.26 -25.08 -6.17
C THR A 122 -0.98 -24.74 -4.71
N PRO A 123 -0.93 -23.45 -4.32
CA PRO A 123 -0.75 -23.10 -2.92
C PRO A 123 -1.94 -23.64 -2.12
N ASP A 124 -1.66 -24.52 -1.16
CA ASP A 124 -2.63 -25.10 -0.22
C ASP A 124 -2.73 -24.31 1.11
N PRO A 125 -1.72 -23.53 1.54
CA PRO A 125 -1.92 -22.62 2.67
C PRO A 125 -2.33 -21.20 2.27
N ALA A 126 -3.08 -20.53 3.15
CA ALA A 126 -3.61 -19.18 2.96
C ALA A 126 -2.53 -18.07 2.84
N TRP A 127 -1.28 -18.37 3.21
CA TRP A 127 -0.18 -17.39 3.27
C TRP A 127 0.74 -17.39 2.04
N ILE A 128 0.48 -18.25 1.03
CA ILE A 128 1.15 -18.21 -0.28
C ILE A 128 0.14 -17.84 -1.36
N THR A 129 0.49 -16.83 -2.16
CA THR A 129 -0.29 -16.39 -3.33
C THR A 129 0.52 -16.56 -4.61
N GLY A 130 -0.08 -17.11 -5.65
CA GLY A 130 0.54 -17.23 -6.96
C GLY A 130 0.02 -18.40 -7.80
N PRO A 131 0.64 -18.66 -8.96
CA PRO A 131 1.81 -17.95 -9.50
C PRO A 131 1.48 -16.55 -10.01
N ILE A 132 2.40 -15.59 -9.84
CA ILE A 132 2.29 -14.21 -10.29
C ILE A 132 2.65 -14.14 -11.77
N PRO A 133 1.68 -13.93 -12.68
CA PRO A 133 1.90 -14.14 -14.12
C PRO A 133 2.92 -13.18 -14.73
N CYS A 134 3.04 -11.97 -14.20
CA CYS A 134 3.92 -10.95 -14.74
C CYS A 134 5.37 -11.02 -14.22
N LEU A 135 5.67 -11.93 -13.27
CA LEU A 135 7.03 -12.20 -12.76
C LEU A 135 7.59 -13.53 -13.27
N GLY A 136 6.75 -14.45 -13.72
CA GLY A 136 7.18 -15.71 -14.35
C GLY A 136 7.19 -15.61 -15.87
N ASN A 137 7.85 -16.56 -16.53
CA ASN A 137 7.86 -16.67 -18.00
C ASN A 137 7.53 -18.08 -18.52
N GLY A 138 6.98 -18.95 -17.66
CA GLY A 138 6.59 -20.33 -17.99
C GLY A 138 7.70 -21.37 -17.77
N SER A 139 8.98 -20.99 -17.78
CA SER A 139 10.07 -21.88 -17.32
C SER A 139 10.32 -21.77 -15.81
N HIS A 140 9.83 -20.69 -15.22
CA HIS A 140 9.87 -20.44 -13.79
C HIS A 140 8.60 -19.69 -13.36
N TYR A 141 8.19 -19.94 -12.12
CA TYR A 141 6.94 -19.52 -11.53
C TYR A 141 7.24 -18.79 -10.23
N VAL A 142 6.80 -17.54 -10.11
CA VAL A 142 7.04 -16.72 -8.92
C VAL A 142 5.79 -16.70 -8.06
N TYR A 143 5.97 -16.97 -6.77
CA TYR A 143 4.93 -16.90 -5.74
C TYR A 143 5.30 -15.82 -4.74
N ALA A 144 4.32 -15.20 -4.10
CA ALA A 144 4.53 -14.33 -2.96
C ALA A 144 4.05 -15.04 -1.69
N ALA A 145 4.93 -15.12 -0.70
CA ALA A 145 4.69 -15.73 0.59
C ALA A 145 4.80 -14.68 1.69
N ASP A 146 3.97 -14.81 2.73
CA ASP A 146 4.16 -14.00 3.94
C ASP A 146 5.51 -14.34 4.61
N SER A 147 6.30 -13.32 4.87
CA SER A 147 7.62 -13.39 5.51
C SER A 147 7.54 -13.60 7.01
N SER A 148 6.37 -13.43 7.64
CA SER A 148 6.17 -13.79 9.05
C SER A 148 5.99 -15.30 9.27
N GLU A 149 5.79 -16.08 8.20
CA GLU A 149 5.57 -17.53 8.28
C GLU A 149 6.88 -18.33 8.09
N PRO A 150 7.05 -19.45 8.79
CA PRO A 150 8.29 -20.22 8.76
C PRO A 150 8.54 -20.88 7.39
N MET A 151 9.73 -20.65 6.84
CA MET A 151 10.19 -21.17 5.54
C MET A 151 10.19 -22.71 5.41
N GLY A 152 10.11 -23.45 6.52
CA GLY A 152 10.12 -24.91 6.54
C GLY A 152 8.92 -25.56 5.84
N ASP A 153 7.82 -24.83 5.70
CA ASP A 153 6.59 -25.32 5.06
C ASP A 153 6.60 -25.09 3.52
N LEU A 154 7.44 -24.16 3.04
CA LEU A 154 7.69 -23.95 1.59
C LEU A 154 8.47 -25.10 0.95
N SER A 155 9.38 -25.74 1.71
CA SER A 155 10.23 -26.85 1.24
C SER A 155 9.47 -28.14 0.91
N LEU A 156 8.21 -28.27 1.33
CA LEU A 156 7.37 -29.44 1.02
C LEU A 156 6.77 -29.37 -0.40
N PHE A 157 6.68 -28.17 -0.98
CA PHE A 157 6.01 -27.95 -2.27
C PHE A 157 6.97 -27.57 -3.41
N ALA A 158 8.27 -27.42 -3.10
CA ALA A 158 9.31 -26.97 -4.03
C ALA A 158 10.23 -28.11 -4.48
N TRP A 159 9.71 -29.10 -5.22
CA TRP A 159 10.51 -30.13 -5.93
C TRP A 159 9.93 -30.49 -7.30
#